data_AF-A0A383BFY5-F1
#
_entry.id   AF-A0A383BFY5-F1
#
_cell.length_a   1.000
_cell.length_b   1.000
_cell.length_c   1.000
_cell.angle_alpha   90.00
_cell.angle_beta   90.00
_cell.angle_gamma   90.00
#
_symmetry.space_group_name_H-M   'P 1'
#
loop_
_entity.id
_entity.type
_entity.pdbx_description
1 polymer ?
#
loop_
_entity_poly.entity_id
_entity_poly.type
_entity_poly.pdbx_seq_one_letter_code
_entity_poly.pdbx_strand_id
1 'polypeptide(L)'
;MGDSYSTPLHLAMWCGPRNISTALMRAWGNRPDTFVVDEPLYAHYLRETRLPHAMANEIIEHYEADWEKVAAWLTGPIPGGNSIFYQKQMCHHMLPGIGRDWLGQVTNCFLIREPREMLTSLMKKLPNPTLADTALPQQLGLFNHVRELTGTVPPVIDSTDVLRDPRGMLGALCERLGVAFTDAMLEWPQGVRESDGIWA
;
A
#
# COMPACT_ATOMS: atom_id res chain seq x y z
N MET A 1 -4.91 -24.81 -25.99
CA MET A 1 -4.31 -24.70 -24.65
C MET A 1 -5.02 -23.54 -23.99
N GLY A 2 -5.90 -23.83 -23.02
CA GLY A 2 -6.76 -22.80 -22.45
C GLY A 2 -5.95 -21.86 -21.59
N ASP A 3 -5.95 -20.57 -21.93
CA ASP A 3 -5.46 -19.51 -21.06
C ASP A 3 -6.26 -19.58 -19.77
N SER A 4 -5.60 -20.06 -18.71
CA SER A 4 -6.09 -19.91 -17.35
C SER A 4 -5.98 -18.42 -17.03
N TYR A 5 -7.01 -17.65 -17.39
CA TYR A 5 -7.13 -16.27 -16.95
C TYR A 5 -7.19 -16.27 -15.42
N SER A 6 -6.05 -16.01 -14.79
CA SER A 6 -5.99 -15.73 -13.36
C SER A 6 -6.94 -14.56 -13.08
N THR A 7 -7.78 -14.70 -12.06
CA THR A 7 -8.70 -13.64 -11.66
C THR A 7 -7.91 -12.36 -11.35
N PRO A 8 -8.28 -11.20 -11.90
CA PRO A 8 -7.60 -9.93 -11.62
C PRO A 8 -7.44 -9.69 -10.11
N LEU A 9 -6.23 -9.37 -9.67
CA LEU A 9 -5.91 -9.15 -8.26
C LEU A 9 -5.74 -7.65 -7.97
N HIS A 10 -6.67 -7.07 -7.23
CA HIS A 10 -6.53 -5.75 -6.62
C HIS A 10 -5.94 -5.92 -5.22
N LEU A 11 -4.67 -5.56 -5.03
CA LEU A 11 -3.95 -5.76 -3.77
C LEU A 11 -3.72 -4.43 -3.07
N ALA A 12 -4.48 -4.17 -1.99
CA ALA A 12 -4.27 -3.03 -1.10
C ALA A 12 -3.29 -3.41 0.01
N MET A 13 -2.05 -2.93 -0.09
CA MET A 13 -1.03 -3.11 0.94
C MET A 13 -1.05 -1.94 1.92
N TRP A 14 -1.64 -2.15 3.09
CA TRP A 14 -1.79 -1.18 4.17
C TRP A 14 -0.58 -1.15 5.08
N CYS A 15 -0.03 0.03 5.33
CA CYS A 15 1.08 0.22 6.24
C CYS A 15 1.01 1.55 7.00
N GLY A 16 1.72 1.64 8.12
CA GLY A 16 2.11 2.91 8.72
C GLY A 16 3.39 3.48 8.08
N PRO A 17 3.87 4.64 8.55
CA PRO A 17 5.17 5.15 8.14
C PRO A 17 6.32 4.22 8.56
N ARG A 18 7.42 4.28 7.81
CA ARG A 18 8.71 3.63 8.13
C ARG A 18 8.70 2.08 8.09
N ASN A 19 7.84 1.48 7.27
CA ASN A 19 7.66 0.03 7.15
C ASN A 19 8.18 -0.59 5.84
N ILE A 20 9.22 -0.04 5.20
CA ILE A 20 9.75 -0.50 3.90
C ILE A 20 8.73 -0.61 2.74
N SER A 21 7.55 0.00 2.87
CA SER A 21 6.46 -0.14 1.91
C SER A 21 6.84 0.26 0.48
N THR A 22 7.71 1.26 0.30
CA THR A 22 8.27 1.61 -1.01
C THR A 22 9.12 0.48 -1.60
N ALA A 23 9.93 -0.21 -0.78
CA ALA A 23 10.70 -1.37 -1.26
C ALA A 23 9.77 -2.51 -1.67
N LEU A 24 8.70 -2.74 -0.92
CA LEU A 24 7.69 -3.74 -1.27
C LEU A 24 6.94 -3.36 -2.57
N MET A 25 6.55 -2.10 -2.73
CA MET A 25 5.97 -1.59 -3.98
C MET A 25 6.92 -1.78 -5.16
N ARG A 26 8.22 -1.52 -5.00
CA ARG A 26 9.23 -1.76 -6.03
C ARG A 26 9.38 -3.24 -6.38
N ALA A 27 9.34 -4.13 -5.39
CA ALA A 27 9.34 -5.58 -5.63
C ALA A 27 8.14 -6.01 -6.48
N TRP A 28 6.93 -5.55 -6.14
CA TRP A 28 5.72 -5.84 -6.91
C TRP A 28 5.73 -5.20 -8.30
N GLY A 29 6.19 -3.95 -8.41
CA GLY A 29 6.27 -3.25 -9.69
C GLY A 29 7.37 -3.72 -10.62
N ASN A 30 8.24 -4.62 -10.17
CA ASN A 30 9.23 -5.25 -11.05
C ASN A 30 8.70 -6.55 -11.68
N ARG A 31 7.50 -7.00 -11.31
CA ARG A 31 6.82 -8.08 -12.01
C ARG A 31 6.27 -7.58 -13.36
N PRO A 32 6.28 -8.42 -14.41
CA PRO A 32 5.79 -8.01 -15.74
C PRO A 32 4.26 -7.94 -15.85
N ASP A 33 3.54 -8.46 -14.87
CA ASP A 33 2.08 -8.61 -14.85
C ASP A 33 1.39 -7.64 -13.86
N THR A 34 2.13 -6.66 -13.34
CA THR A 34 1.71 -5.83 -12.21
C THR A 34 1.79 -4.34 -12.54
N PHE A 35 0.69 -3.63 -12.30
CA PHE A 35 0.66 -2.17 -12.18
C PHE A 35 0.72 -1.77 -10.71
N VAL A 36 1.47 -0.71 -10.37
CA VAL A 36 1.60 -0.22 -8.99
C VAL A 36 1.19 1.25 -8.88
N VAL A 37 0.62 1.63 -7.74
CA VAL A 37 0.40 3.03 -7.38
C VAL A 37 0.93 3.33 -5.98
N ASP A 38 1.54 4.50 -5.84
CA ASP A 38 2.04 5.03 -4.58
C ASP A 38 1.02 5.98 -3.92
N GLU A 39 0.58 5.62 -2.71
CA GLU A 39 -0.25 6.44 -1.81
C GLU A 39 -1.43 7.16 -2.49
N PRO A 40 -2.36 6.44 -3.15
CA PRO A 40 -3.39 7.05 -4.00
C PRO A 40 -4.37 7.97 -3.25
N LEU A 41 -4.48 7.85 -1.92
CA LEU A 41 -5.31 8.70 -1.06
C LEU A 41 -4.57 9.94 -0.51
N TYR A 42 -3.30 10.17 -0.88
CA TYR A 42 -2.49 11.22 -0.27
C TYR A 42 -2.99 12.64 -0.61
N ALA A 43 -3.36 12.90 -1.88
CA ALA A 43 -3.91 14.20 -2.27
C ALA A 43 -5.20 14.54 -1.52
N HIS A 44 -6.08 13.55 -1.35
CA HIS A 44 -7.28 13.68 -0.50
C HIS A 44 -6.89 14.03 0.94
N TYR A 45 -5.97 13.27 1.54
CA TYR A 45 -5.49 13.51 2.90
C TYR A 45 -4.94 14.93 3.09
N LEU A 46 -4.12 15.42 2.15
CA LEU A 46 -3.55 16.77 2.21
C LEU A 46 -4.64 17.85 2.09
N ARG A 47 -5.59 17.67 1.18
CA ARG A 47 -6.71 18.61 0.98
C ARG A 47 -7.58 18.74 2.24
N GLU A 48 -7.94 17.62 2.86
CA GLU A 48 -8.82 17.61 4.02
C GLU A 48 -8.12 18.07 5.31
N THR A 49 -6.89 17.64 5.54
CA THR A 49 -6.17 17.95 6.79
C THR A 49 -5.53 19.33 6.80
N ARG A 50 -5.15 19.86 5.62
CA ARG A 50 -4.42 21.13 5.46
C ARG A 50 -3.13 21.20 6.29
N LEU A 51 -2.56 20.05 6.63
CA LEU A 51 -1.30 19.98 7.35
C LEU A 51 -0.16 20.54 6.49
N PRO A 52 0.82 21.23 7.09
CA PRO A 52 1.94 21.77 6.34
C PRO A 52 2.84 20.63 5.88
N HIS A 53 2.71 20.25 4.61
CA HIS A 53 3.58 19.31 3.92
C HIS A 53 4.33 19.99 2.77
N ALA A 54 5.57 19.56 2.53
CA ALA A 54 6.30 19.97 1.34
C ALA A 54 5.51 19.53 0.09
N MET A 55 5.43 20.41 -0.90
CA MET A 55 4.74 20.17 -2.17
C MET A 55 3.23 19.90 -2.04
N ALA A 56 2.58 20.30 -0.94
CA ALA A 56 1.18 19.92 -0.71
C ALA A 56 0.23 20.41 -1.81
N ASN A 57 0.40 21.65 -2.28
CA ASN A 57 -0.43 22.21 -3.35
C ASN A 57 -0.17 21.49 -4.67
N GLU A 58 1.09 21.26 -5.00
CA GLU A 58 1.50 20.56 -6.21
C GLU A 58 0.96 19.13 -6.26
N ILE A 59 0.94 18.42 -5.12
CA ILE A 59 0.36 17.07 -5.01
C ILE A 59 -1.16 17.11 -5.17
N ILE A 60 -1.85 18.06 -4.53
CA ILE A 60 -3.31 18.21 -4.64
C ILE A 60 -3.72 18.57 -6.07
N GLU A 61 -2.93 19.39 -6.77
CA GLU A 61 -3.19 19.76 -8.16
C GLU A 61 -2.87 18.65 -9.15
N HIS A 62 -1.85 17.82 -8.86
CA HIS A 62 -1.40 16.76 -9.75
C HIS A 62 -2.24 15.47 -9.67
N TYR A 63 -2.71 15.09 -8.47
CA TYR A 63 -3.42 13.84 -8.24
C TYR A 63 -4.90 14.06 -7.91
N GLU A 64 -5.73 13.03 -8.11
CA GLU A 64 -7.15 13.08 -7.75
C GLU A 64 -7.30 13.18 -6.22
N ALA A 65 -7.97 14.23 -5.74
CA ALA A 65 -8.19 14.50 -4.32
C ALA A 65 -9.60 14.08 -3.85
N ASP A 66 -10.50 13.73 -4.77
CA ASP A 66 -11.79 13.12 -4.47
C ASP A 66 -11.64 11.63 -4.16
N TRP A 67 -11.81 11.25 -2.89
CA TRP A 67 -11.62 9.88 -2.45
C TRP A 67 -12.60 8.90 -3.12
N GLU A 68 -13.80 9.33 -3.51
CA GLU A 68 -14.79 8.44 -4.13
C GLU A 68 -14.31 8.00 -5.52
N LYS A 69 -13.74 8.94 -6.28
CA LYS A 69 -13.12 8.65 -7.58
C LYS A 69 -11.86 7.81 -7.43
N VAL A 70 -11.04 8.08 -6.42
CA VAL A 70 -9.87 7.25 -6.12
C VAL A 70 -10.31 5.82 -5.80
N ALA A 71 -11.28 5.63 -4.90
CA ALA A 71 -11.79 4.30 -4.56
C ALA A 71 -12.36 3.57 -5.79
N ALA A 72 -13.16 4.26 -6.62
CA ALA A 72 -13.69 3.69 -7.86
C ALA A 72 -12.59 3.27 -8.85
N TRP A 73 -11.49 4.02 -8.93
CA TRP A 73 -10.33 3.64 -9.73
C TRP A 73 -9.58 2.44 -9.16
N LEU A 74 -9.37 2.41 -7.84
CA LEU A 74 -8.66 1.32 -7.16
C LEU A 74 -9.40 -0.03 -7.25
N THR A 75 -10.73 -0.02 -7.41
CA THR A 75 -11.57 -1.21 -7.63
C THR A 75 -11.98 -1.42 -9.09
N GLY A 76 -11.56 -0.53 -9.99
CA GLY A 76 -11.93 -0.54 -11.41
C GLY A 76 -11.04 -1.44 -12.27
N PRO A 77 -11.00 -1.28 -13.60
CA PRO A 77 -10.12 -2.05 -14.47
C PRO A 77 -8.63 -1.85 -14.14
N ILE A 78 -7.84 -2.92 -14.17
CA ILE A 78 -6.39 -2.86 -13.95
C ILE A 78 -5.70 -2.16 -15.14
N PRO A 79 -4.89 -1.11 -14.91
CA PRO A 79 -4.23 -0.38 -15.99
C PRO A 79 -3.20 -1.22 -16.78
N GLY A 80 -3.01 -0.88 -18.05
CA GLY A 80 -1.92 -1.42 -18.87
C GLY A 80 -2.05 -2.89 -19.30
N GLY A 81 -3.24 -3.49 -19.16
CA GLY A 81 -3.45 -4.91 -19.47
C GLY A 81 -2.81 -5.87 -18.47
N ASN A 82 -2.41 -5.35 -17.30
CA ASN A 82 -1.86 -6.14 -16.20
C ASN A 82 -2.95 -6.99 -15.53
N SER A 83 -2.54 -8.05 -14.84
CA SER A 83 -3.44 -8.90 -14.04
C SER A 83 -3.44 -8.54 -12.56
N ILE A 84 -2.46 -7.75 -12.11
CA ILE A 84 -2.31 -7.35 -10.70
C ILE A 84 -2.26 -5.83 -10.62
N PHE A 85 -3.03 -5.27 -9.68
CA PHE A 85 -2.99 -3.86 -9.30
C PHE A 85 -2.56 -3.74 -7.83
N TYR A 86 -1.28 -3.47 -7.60
CA TYR A 86 -0.72 -3.24 -6.27
C TYR A 86 -0.89 -1.79 -5.84
N GLN A 87 -1.42 -1.57 -4.65
CA GLN A 87 -1.71 -0.26 -4.10
C GLN A 87 -0.94 -0.11 -2.79
N LYS A 88 0.07 0.77 -2.76
CA LYS A 88 0.74 1.12 -1.50
C LYS A 88 -0.14 2.11 -0.74
N GLN A 89 -0.77 1.64 0.33
CA GLN A 89 -1.72 2.42 1.11
C GLN A 89 -1.14 2.80 2.48
N MET A 90 -1.31 4.07 2.85
CA MET A 90 -0.97 4.56 4.19
C MET A 90 -2.23 4.58 5.06
N CYS A 91 -2.21 3.89 6.20
CA CYS A 91 -3.40 3.77 7.05
C CYS A 91 -3.90 5.13 7.57
N HIS A 92 -3.02 6.12 7.75
CA HIS A 92 -3.42 7.46 8.20
C HIS A 92 -4.04 8.33 7.08
N HIS A 93 -3.95 7.92 5.80
CA HIS A 93 -4.68 8.57 4.71
C HIS A 93 -6.16 8.17 4.70
N MET A 94 -6.53 7.06 5.34
CA MET A 94 -7.93 6.66 5.55
C MET A 94 -8.58 7.50 6.67
N LEU A 95 -8.92 8.74 6.31
CA LEU A 95 -9.62 9.66 7.20
C LEU A 95 -11.02 9.15 7.58
N PRO A 96 -11.60 9.56 8.73
CA PRO A 96 -12.91 9.09 9.17
C PRO A 96 -14.07 9.33 8.19
N GLY A 97 -13.93 10.33 7.30
CA GLY A 97 -14.95 10.66 6.28
C GLY A 97 -14.91 9.78 5.02
N ILE A 98 -13.91 8.90 4.88
CA ILE A 98 -13.79 8.00 3.72
C ILE A 98 -14.64 6.75 3.95
N GLY A 99 -15.55 6.46 3.01
CA GLY A 99 -16.33 5.23 3.01
C GLY A 99 -15.45 3.99 2.91
N ARG A 100 -15.85 2.90 3.58
CA ARG A 100 -15.02 1.67 3.67
C ARG A 100 -15.55 0.48 2.88
N ASP A 101 -16.72 0.60 2.27
CA ASP A 101 -17.37 -0.50 1.56
C ASP A 101 -16.53 -1.04 0.38
N TRP A 102 -15.73 -0.18 -0.25
CA TRP A 102 -14.81 -0.55 -1.33
C TRP A 102 -13.71 -1.51 -0.87
N LEU A 103 -13.41 -1.59 0.43
CA LEU A 103 -12.40 -2.51 0.96
C LEU A 103 -12.81 -3.98 0.77
N GLY A 104 -14.11 -4.27 0.59
CA GLY A 104 -14.61 -5.61 0.26
C GLY A 104 -14.37 -6.02 -1.21
N GLN A 105 -13.97 -5.07 -2.06
CA GLN A 105 -13.72 -5.30 -3.50
C GLN A 105 -12.23 -5.46 -3.82
N VAL A 106 -11.35 -5.33 -2.82
CA VAL A 106 -9.91 -5.53 -2.95
C VAL A 106 -9.44 -6.60 -1.98
N THR A 107 -8.32 -7.23 -2.31
CA THR A 107 -7.58 -8.07 -1.36
C THR A 107 -6.72 -7.16 -0.50
N ASN A 108 -7.01 -7.13 0.80
CA ASN A 108 -6.28 -6.30 1.76
C ASN A 108 -5.15 -7.10 2.40
N CYS A 109 -3.96 -6.51 2.47
CA CYS A 109 -2.81 -7.04 3.20
C CYS A 109 -2.22 -5.94 4.09
N PHE A 110 -1.62 -6.33 5.21
CA PHE A 110 -1.10 -5.40 6.22
C PHE A 110 0.39 -5.63 6.43
N LEU A 111 1.18 -4.61 6.16
CA LEU A 111 2.61 -4.59 6.41
C LEU A 111 2.88 -3.91 7.76
N ILE A 112 3.53 -4.65 8.66
CA ILE A 112 3.85 -4.22 10.01
C ILE A 112 5.37 -4.16 10.23
N ARG A 113 5.75 -3.51 11.32
CA ARG A 113 7.12 -3.48 11.84
C ARG A 113 7.08 -3.40 13.34
N GLU A 114 8.14 -3.89 13.97
CA GLU A 114 8.37 -3.71 15.40
C GLU A 114 8.25 -2.22 15.79
N PRO A 115 7.36 -1.87 16.74
CA PRO A 115 7.07 -0.48 17.08
C PRO A 115 8.25 0.34 17.60
N ARG A 116 9.18 -0.23 18.39
CA ARG A 116 10.34 0.50 18.92
C ARG A 116 11.27 0.91 17.79
N GLU A 117 11.54 0.03 16.83
CA GLU A 117 12.34 0.35 15.65
C GLU A 117 11.67 1.42 14.78
N MET A 118 10.36 1.26 14.54
CA MET A 118 9.56 2.21 13.76
C MET A 118 9.58 3.60 14.40
N LEU A 119 9.31 3.70 15.71
CA LEU A 119 9.32 4.96 16.46
C LEU A 119 10.70 5.64 16.42
N THR A 120 11.78 4.88 16.59
CA THR A 120 13.15 5.39 16.50
C THR A 120 13.44 5.99 15.12
N SER A 121 12.92 5.40 14.04
CA SER A 121 13.03 5.96 12.70
C SER A 121 12.14 7.18 12.49
N LEU A 122 10.91 7.15 13.02
CA LEU A 122 9.92 8.22 12.90
C LEU A 122 10.39 9.50 13.61
N MET A 123 10.93 9.40 14.82
CA MET A 123 11.44 10.55 15.59
C MET A 123 12.57 11.31 14.90
N LYS A 124 13.29 10.69 13.95
CA LYS A 124 14.30 11.37 13.11
C LYS A 124 13.69 12.27 12.04
N LYS A 125 12.41 12.05 11.70
CA LYS A 125 11.69 12.77 10.63
C LYS A 125 10.60 13.68 11.20
N LEU A 126 9.96 13.28 12.28
CA LEU A 126 8.91 14.04 12.95
C LEU A 126 9.28 14.19 14.43
N PRO A 127 9.67 15.40 14.90
CA PRO A 127 9.95 15.62 16.32
C PRO A 127 8.64 15.49 17.12
N ASN A 128 8.68 14.73 18.22
CA ASN A 128 7.55 14.45 19.12
C ASN A 128 6.31 13.82 18.43
N PRO A 129 6.44 12.62 17.84
CA PRO A 129 5.32 11.96 17.19
C PRO A 129 4.25 11.59 18.22
N THR A 130 2.99 11.79 17.86
CA THR A 130 1.82 11.28 18.58
C THR A 130 1.55 9.83 18.20
N LEU A 131 0.68 9.16 18.97
CA LEU A 131 0.24 7.80 18.60
C LEU A 131 -0.45 7.77 17.23
N ALA A 132 -1.18 8.82 16.86
CA ALA A 132 -1.84 8.92 15.56
C ALA A 132 -0.85 8.96 14.39
N ASP A 133 0.32 9.58 14.59
CA ASP A 133 1.39 9.69 13.58
C ASP A 133 2.04 8.33 13.28
N THR A 134 1.92 7.36 14.19
CA THR A 134 2.39 5.99 13.94
C THR A 134 1.49 5.21 12.97
N ALA A 135 0.26 5.69 12.76
CA ALA A 135 -0.82 4.99 12.08
C ALA A 135 -1.24 3.64 12.68
N LEU A 136 -0.68 3.20 13.83
CA LEU A 136 -0.98 1.91 14.44
C LEU A 136 -2.45 1.76 14.84
N PRO A 137 -3.11 2.75 15.50
CA PRO A 137 -4.54 2.68 15.78
C PRO A 137 -5.39 2.56 14.51
N GLN A 138 -5.03 3.32 13.47
CA GLN A 138 -5.72 3.31 12.18
C GLN A 138 -5.57 1.96 11.48
N GLN A 139 -4.36 1.39 11.51
CA GLN A 139 -4.05 0.08 10.93
C GLN A 139 -4.85 -1.04 11.62
N LEU A 140 -4.89 -1.04 12.96
CA LEU A 140 -5.68 -2.01 13.73
C LEU A 140 -7.19 -1.86 13.44
N GLY A 141 -7.68 -0.62 13.38
CA GLY A 141 -9.08 -0.33 13.05
C GLY A 141 -9.47 -0.81 11.64
N LEU A 142 -8.61 -0.59 10.65
CA LEU A 142 -8.81 -1.09 9.28
C LEU A 142 -8.74 -2.62 9.23
N PHE A 143 -7.78 -3.25 9.90
CA PHE A 143 -7.66 -4.70 9.96
C PHE A 143 -8.93 -5.35 10.53
N ASN A 144 -9.42 -4.86 11.67
CA ASN A 144 -10.64 -5.39 12.30
C ASN A 144 -11.84 -5.21 11.38
N HIS A 145 -12.00 -4.02 10.78
CA HIS A 145 -13.09 -3.74 9.86
C HIS A 145 -13.07 -4.66 8.63
N VAL A 146 -11.92 -4.84 7.98
CA VAL A 146 -11.78 -5.74 6.82
C VAL A 146 -12.08 -7.18 7.20
N ARG A 147 -11.60 -7.62 8.38
CA ARG A 147 -11.88 -8.97 8.88
C ARG A 147 -13.37 -9.20 9.07
N GLU A 148 -14.08 -8.22 9.64
CA GLU A 148 -15.53 -8.26 9.83
C GLU A 148 -16.28 -8.23 8.50
N LEU A 149 -15.86 -7.35 7.58
CA LEU A 149 -16.48 -7.17 6.26
C LEU A 149 -16.36 -8.41 5.37
N THR A 150 -15.19 -9.06 5.37
CA THR A 150 -14.89 -10.18 4.47
C THR A 150 -15.11 -11.56 5.11
N GLY A 151 -15.23 -11.61 6.45
CA GLY A 151 -15.27 -12.87 7.20
C GLY A 151 -13.96 -13.66 7.20
N THR A 152 -12.88 -13.09 6.66
CA THR A 152 -11.56 -13.74 6.56
C THR A 152 -10.49 -12.90 7.23
N VAL A 153 -9.43 -13.54 7.72
CA VAL A 153 -8.29 -12.83 8.31
C VAL A 153 -7.36 -12.34 7.20
N PRO A 154 -7.17 -11.02 7.03
CA PRO A 154 -6.24 -10.48 6.03
C PRO A 154 -4.79 -10.94 6.28
N PRO A 155 -3.99 -11.19 5.24
CA PRO A 155 -2.57 -11.48 5.41
C PRO A 155 -1.84 -10.33 6.10
N VAL A 156 -0.99 -10.67 7.06
CA VAL A 156 -0.11 -9.73 7.77
C VAL A 156 1.34 -10.14 7.52
N ILE A 157 2.19 -9.19 7.14
CA ILE A 157 3.59 -9.42 6.82
C ILE A 157 4.49 -8.47 7.62
N ASP A 158 5.56 -9.01 8.22
CA ASP A 158 6.52 -8.20 8.97
C ASP A 158 7.67 -7.75 8.06
N SER A 159 7.92 -6.44 8.05
CA SER A 159 9.03 -5.84 7.29
C SER A 159 10.40 -6.42 7.65
N THR A 160 10.62 -6.82 8.89
CA THR A 160 11.87 -7.43 9.38
C THR A 160 12.09 -8.79 8.72
N ASP A 161 11.03 -9.58 8.61
CA ASP A 161 11.11 -10.89 7.98
C ASP A 161 11.30 -10.74 6.46
N VAL A 162 10.66 -9.75 5.83
CA VAL A 162 10.90 -9.42 4.41
C VAL A 162 12.35 -9.04 4.16
N LEU A 163 12.98 -8.26 5.04
CA LEU A 163 14.40 -7.89 4.90
C LEU A 163 15.33 -9.08 5.15
N ARG A 164 14.96 -10.00 6.05
CA ARG A 164 15.78 -11.17 6.40
C ARG A 164 15.74 -12.25 5.33
N ASP A 165 14.55 -12.51 4.77
CA ASP A 165 14.33 -13.50 3.71
C ASP A 165 13.32 -12.98 2.68
N PRO A 166 13.76 -12.08 1.76
CA PRO A 166 12.87 -11.51 0.75
C PRO A 166 12.19 -12.58 -0.11
N ARG A 167 12.94 -13.61 -0.52
CA ARG A 167 12.42 -14.69 -1.38
C ARG A 167 11.35 -15.50 -0.65
N GLY A 168 11.64 -15.96 0.57
CA GLY A 168 10.69 -16.75 1.35
C GLY A 168 9.41 -15.97 1.67
N MET A 169 9.55 -14.72 2.11
CA MET A 169 8.40 -13.90 2.51
C MET A 169 7.53 -13.46 1.33
N LEU A 170 8.14 -13.04 0.21
CA LEU A 170 7.40 -12.71 -1.00
C LEU A 170 6.77 -13.94 -1.64
N GLY A 171 7.47 -15.08 -1.63
CA GLY A 171 6.94 -16.36 -2.09
C GLY A 171 5.70 -16.81 -1.31
N ALA A 172 5.78 -16.77 0.02
CA ALA A 172 4.64 -17.10 0.90
C ALA A 172 3.46 -16.14 0.71
N LEU A 173 3.72 -14.84 0.50
CA LEU A 173 2.66 -13.87 0.20
C LEU A 173 2.02 -14.17 -1.16
N CYS A 174 2.80 -14.43 -2.21
CA CYS A 174 2.29 -14.81 -3.53
C CYS A 174 1.41 -16.07 -3.47
N GLU A 175 1.88 -17.12 -2.76
CA GLU A 175 1.11 -18.34 -2.56
C GLU A 175 -0.22 -18.07 -1.86
N ARG A 176 -0.20 -17.28 -0.77
CA ARG A 176 -1.41 -16.89 -0.03
C ARG A 176 -2.40 -16.08 -0.87
N LEU A 177 -1.90 -15.32 -1.84
CA LEU A 177 -2.69 -14.50 -2.77
C LEU A 177 -3.11 -15.26 -4.04
N GLY A 178 -2.66 -16.51 -4.23
CA GLY A 178 -2.98 -17.32 -5.41
C GLY A 178 -2.29 -16.86 -6.70
N VAL A 179 -1.15 -16.16 -6.59
CA VAL A 179 -0.35 -15.71 -7.74
C VAL A 179 1.01 -16.37 -7.76
N ALA A 180 1.59 -16.55 -8.95
CA ALA A 180 2.92 -17.12 -9.08
C ALA A 180 3.99 -16.13 -8.59
N PHE A 181 4.93 -16.58 -7.75
CA PHE A 181 6.13 -15.82 -7.44
C PHE A 181 7.03 -15.65 -8.68
N THR A 182 7.77 -14.55 -8.78
CA THR A 182 8.77 -14.32 -9.83
C THR A 182 10.05 -13.74 -9.24
N ASP A 183 11.20 -14.22 -9.71
CA ASP A 183 12.52 -13.73 -9.31
C ASP A 183 12.72 -12.24 -9.61
N ALA A 184 11.96 -11.69 -10.57
CA ALA A 184 11.97 -10.27 -10.86
C ALA A 184 11.60 -9.41 -9.64
N MET A 185 10.89 -9.96 -8.65
CA MET A 185 10.55 -9.22 -7.42
C MET A 185 11.76 -8.94 -6.51
N LEU A 186 12.88 -9.61 -6.71
CA LEU A 186 14.04 -9.55 -5.80
C LEU A 186 15.08 -8.50 -6.17
N GLU A 187 15.04 -8.01 -7.41
CA GLU A 187 16.05 -7.09 -7.94
C GLU A 187 15.38 -6.03 -8.79
N TRP A 188 15.83 -4.79 -8.68
CA TRP A 188 15.23 -3.69 -9.42
C TRP A 188 16.28 -2.59 -9.69
N PRO A 189 16.25 -1.93 -10.87
CA PRO A 189 17.17 -0.83 -11.18
C PRO A 189 17.23 0.25 -10.09
N GLN A 190 18.44 0.74 -9.82
CA GLN A 190 18.67 1.89 -8.93
C GLN A 190 18.15 3.17 -9.57
N GLY A 191 17.58 4.07 -8.75
CA GLY A 191 17.12 5.39 -9.16
C GLY A 191 15.69 5.68 -8.73
N VAL A 192 15.21 6.85 -9.15
CA VAL A 192 13.80 7.27 -9.07
C VAL A 192 13.02 6.58 -10.19
N ARG A 193 11.80 6.17 -9.91
CA ARG A 193 10.87 5.57 -10.86
C ARG A 193 9.68 6.49 -11.08
N GLU A 194 9.05 6.37 -12.24
CA GLU A 194 7.76 7.01 -12.51
C GLU A 194 6.71 6.66 -11.44
N SER A 195 6.76 5.42 -10.92
CA SER A 195 5.88 4.93 -9.86
C SER A 195 6.15 5.54 -8.47
N ASP A 196 7.27 6.24 -8.26
CA ASP A 196 7.59 6.83 -6.95
C ASP A 196 6.89 8.18 -6.70
N GLY A 197 6.17 8.72 -7.70
CA GLY A 197 5.42 9.98 -7.60
C GLY A 197 6.28 11.25 -7.69
N ILE A 198 5.63 12.42 -7.75
CA ILE A 198 6.30 13.72 -7.93
C ILE A 198 7.10 14.20 -6.70
N TRP A 199 6.98 13.49 -5.58
CA TRP A 199 7.64 13.79 -4.30
C TRP A 199 8.95 13.01 -4.10
N ALA A 200 9.33 12.17 -5.06
CA ALA A 200 10.50 11.29 -5.00
C ALA A 200 11.85 12.00 -5.19
#